data_AF-A0A9N9KR39-F1
#
_entry.id   AF-A0A9N9KR39-F1
#
_cell.length_a   1.000
_cell.length_b   1.000
_cell.length_c   1.000
_cell.angle_alpha   90.00
_cell.angle_beta   90.00
_cell.angle_gamma   90.00
#
_symmetry.space_group_name_H-M   'P 1'
#
loop_
_entity.id
_entity.type
_entity.pdbx_description
1 polymer ?
#
loop_
_entity_poly.entity_id
_entity_poly.type
_entity_poly.pdbx_seq_one_letter_code
_entity_poly.pdbx_strand_id
1 'polypeptide(L)'
;METILLGQNSPSISNPLATTTAVKWYMETDDSQICLAAKKTCLEARKDLLELVGDDFDSRDALECTTSAKELIGFVKFYQERVELENSDPGFRRQLLNRVKTFCEFADKITQIVAVMVPQDPKFTIPYGCLALLFKAVTWSKERKDRLDAFLVEIVEVLPIAEAYAELYNTRQIKEEVISMYVTVLKFLAKATMHCRRNNLKKAVDGLFKPTSNPLKTYMTRIKQCSARIHHFQALASAAQQDETLKSVKGISGTLAIVRQEVELMSQEMFAKIDQVEKLWINYQEQAKRDRMLTAYRELSTLSTLLLPSSKPWVSELQAARTQNPEISQRSKWQMLSVIDDLSLWSRTVDDKPLLWLSVIAGNQGTWVTQMITEYQASFRKGDVPLICVFAGVYKSEQLNARSLVCLLIIRIMESFPKVVFEIPDLLNTRVLAQAADPELWEILEVMIRGYRPVLMIIDRIDLCGFLREEGQWSQFLGNMERMVLNLEGDLRVLFTSAEEPSDLVQQAEMFETITSSARIKPSRRDAR
;
A
#
# COMPACT_ATOMS: atom_id res chain seq x y z
N MET A 1 4.66 6.75 31.25
CA MET A 1 4.81 5.76 32.34
C MET A 1 5.48 4.55 31.77
N GLU A 2 6.78 4.47 32.01
CA GLU A 2 7.68 3.38 31.65
C GLU A 2 7.54 2.20 32.59
N THR A 3 7.59 0.98 32.06
CA THR A 3 8.17 -0.24 32.68
C THR A 3 8.22 -1.29 31.56
N ILE A 4 9.34 -1.55 30.86
CA ILE A 4 10.57 -2.26 31.22
C ILE A 4 10.31 -3.59 31.95
N LEU A 5 10.42 -4.70 31.22
CA LEU A 5 10.86 -6.00 31.74
C LEU A 5 11.91 -6.57 30.80
N LEU A 6 13.16 -6.40 31.22
CA LEU A 6 14.37 -6.96 30.63
C LEU A 6 14.53 -8.42 31.07
N GLY A 7 14.90 -9.27 30.12
CA GLY A 7 15.29 -10.65 30.34
C GLY A 7 16.58 -10.76 31.15
N GLN A 8 16.58 -11.70 32.10
CA GLN A 8 17.76 -12.16 32.80
C GLN A 8 18.41 -13.29 31.99
N ASN A 9 19.64 -13.08 31.52
CA ASN A 9 20.56 -14.15 31.17
C ASN A 9 21.89 -13.90 31.88
N SER A 10 22.19 -14.78 32.83
CA SER A 10 23.42 -14.82 33.61
C SER A 10 24.59 -15.30 32.74
N PRO A 11 25.80 -14.70 32.83
CA PRO A 11 26.98 -15.28 32.21
C PRO A 11 27.63 -16.28 33.19
N SER A 12 27.64 -17.56 32.80
CA SER A 12 28.49 -18.57 33.43
C SER A 12 29.95 -18.31 33.05
N ILE A 13 30.77 -18.01 34.04
CA ILE A 13 32.22 -17.93 33.93
C ILE A 13 32.74 -19.37 34.06
N SER A 14 33.18 -19.96 32.95
CA SER A 14 34.03 -21.16 32.97
C SER A 14 35.45 -20.76 32.56
N ASN A 15 36.40 -21.04 33.46
CA ASN A 15 37.83 -20.97 33.21
C ASN A 15 38.22 -21.96 32.11
N PRO A 16 38.97 -21.57 31.06
CA PRO A 16 39.65 -22.52 30.22
C PRO A 16 41.00 -22.85 30.89
N LEU A 17 41.05 -23.98 31.58
CA LEU A 17 42.32 -24.67 31.79
C LEU A 17 42.89 -24.98 30.41
N ALA A 18 44.15 -24.62 30.18
CA ALA A 18 44.88 -24.83 28.95
C ALA A 18 44.83 -26.31 28.53
N THR A 19 43.86 -26.65 27.68
CA THR A 19 43.92 -27.83 26.85
C THR A 19 44.91 -27.52 25.75
N THR A 20 46.03 -28.23 25.80
CA THR A 20 46.99 -28.40 24.71
C THR A 20 46.23 -28.41 23.39
N THR A 21 46.52 -27.45 22.52
CA THR A 21 45.99 -27.29 21.16
C THR A 21 46.42 -28.46 20.27
N ALA A 22 45.96 -29.66 20.61
CA ALA A 22 46.14 -30.86 19.84
C ALA A 22 45.23 -30.78 18.60
N VAL A 23 45.82 -30.33 17.49
CA VAL A 23 45.47 -30.69 16.10
C VAL A 23 43.97 -30.61 15.77
N LYS A 24 43.51 -29.40 15.43
CA LYS A 24 42.14 -29.11 14.94
C LYS A 24 41.77 -29.78 13.60
N TRP A 25 42.70 -30.49 12.95
CA TRP A 25 42.47 -31.21 11.69
C TRP A 25 41.54 -32.40 11.85
N TYR A 26 41.42 -32.93 13.07
CA TYR A 26 40.69 -34.15 13.39
C TYR A 26 39.63 -33.88 14.44
N MET A 27 38.83 -32.82 14.27
CA MET A 27 37.68 -32.62 15.15
C MET A 27 36.86 -33.91 15.15
N GLU A 28 36.61 -34.41 16.36
CA GLU A 28 35.99 -35.69 16.71
C GLU A 28 34.61 -35.82 16.04
N THR A 29 34.59 -36.18 14.76
CA THR A 29 33.47 -36.96 14.24
C THR A 29 33.70 -38.37 14.74
N ASP A 30 32.81 -38.85 15.59
CA ASP A 30 32.89 -40.10 16.37
C ASP A 30 33.29 -41.37 15.61
N ASP A 31 33.35 -41.38 14.28
CA ASP A 31 33.53 -42.63 13.52
C ASP A 31 34.28 -42.49 12.18
N SER A 32 35.59 -42.20 12.20
CA SER A 32 36.39 -42.75 11.10
C SER A 32 37.74 -43.27 11.54
N GLN A 33 37.93 -44.58 11.36
CA GLN A 33 39.23 -45.23 11.25
C GLN A 33 40.17 -44.46 10.31
N ILE A 34 39.63 -43.65 9.39
CA ILE A 34 40.35 -42.78 8.46
C ILE A 34 41.01 -41.59 9.18
N CYS A 35 40.32 -40.92 10.12
CA CYS A 35 40.93 -39.88 10.97
C CYS A 35 42.06 -40.46 11.84
N LEU A 36 41.85 -41.64 12.41
CA LEU A 36 42.89 -42.35 13.17
C LEU A 36 44.06 -42.76 12.28
N ALA A 37 43.80 -43.29 11.09
CA ALA A 37 44.83 -43.65 10.11
C ALA A 37 45.60 -42.43 9.61
N ALA A 38 44.93 -41.29 9.49
CA ALA A 38 45.54 -40.04 9.09
C ALA A 38 46.41 -39.45 10.20
N LYS A 39 45.91 -39.42 11.44
CA LYS A 39 46.68 -39.04 12.62
C LYS A 39 47.91 -39.93 12.79
N LYS A 40 47.74 -41.25 12.65
CA LYS A 40 48.83 -42.22 12.67
C LYS A 40 49.84 -41.95 11.56
N THR A 41 49.39 -41.76 10.32
CA THR A 41 50.29 -41.46 9.20
C THR A 41 51.04 -40.14 9.41
N CYS A 42 50.38 -39.11 9.96
CA CYS A 42 51.00 -37.84 10.26
C CYS A 42 52.11 -38.00 11.31
N LEU A 43 51.84 -38.77 12.38
CA LEU A 43 52.85 -39.08 13.40
C LEU A 43 54.02 -39.88 12.82
N GLU A 44 53.76 -40.87 11.96
CA GLU A 44 54.80 -41.66 11.28
C GLU A 44 55.64 -40.77 10.35
N ALA A 45 55.01 -39.95 9.51
CA ALA A 45 55.70 -39.02 8.61
C ALA A 45 56.52 -37.98 9.38
N ARG A 46 55.99 -37.46 10.49
CA ARG A 46 56.69 -36.53 11.38
C ARG A 46 57.90 -37.19 12.02
N LYS A 47 57.76 -38.42 12.52
CA LYS A 47 58.88 -39.20 13.07
C LYS A 47 59.98 -39.41 12.02
N ASP A 48 59.62 -39.88 10.83
CA ASP A 48 60.55 -40.10 9.72
C ASP A 48 61.29 -38.80 9.32
N LEU A 49 60.59 -37.66 9.36
CA LEU A 49 61.18 -36.36 9.05
C LEU A 49 62.12 -35.87 10.16
N LEU A 50 61.74 -36.02 11.43
CA LEU A 50 62.58 -35.62 12.57
C LEU A 50 63.89 -36.44 12.63
N GLU A 51 63.82 -37.74 12.39
CA GLU A 51 65.02 -38.60 12.27
C GLU A 51 65.97 -38.14 11.15
N LEU A 52 65.42 -37.54 10.10
CA LEU A 52 66.18 -37.07 8.93
C LEU A 52 66.71 -35.63 9.08
N VAL A 53 66.16 -34.83 9.99
CA VAL A 53 66.59 -33.44 10.25
C VAL A 53 67.82 -33.38 11.15
N GLY A 54 68.00 -34.36 12.03
CA GLY A 54 69.10 -34.35 13.00
C GLY A 54 68.95 -33.17 13.97
N ASP A 55 70.03 -32.41 14.17
CA ASP A 55 70.13 -31.31 15.14
C ASP A 55 69.86 -29.92 14.53
N ASP A 56 69.35 -29.84 13.30
CA ASP A 56 68.96 -28.57 12.67
C ASP A 56 67.72 -27.98 13.36
N PHE A 57 67.96 -27.10 14.33
CA PHE A 57 66.98 -26.53 15.25
C PHE A 57 65.82 -25.85 14.51
N ASP A 58 66.10 -25.05 13.49
CA ASP A 58 65.09 -24.28 12.76
C ASP A 58 64.14 -25.19 11.97
N SER A 59 64.68 -26.21 11.30
CA SER A 59 63.86 -27.20 10.58
C SER A 59 63.05 -28.08 11.54
N ARG A 60 63.57 -28.33 12.75
CA ARG A 60 62.91 -29.14 13.77
C ARG A 60 61.74 -28.39 14.40
N ASP A 61 61.96 -27.14 14.79
CA ASP A 61 60.92 -26.26 15.34
C ASP A 61 59.78 -26.07 14.33
N ALA A 62 60.11 -25.80 13.06
CA ALA A 62 59.10 -25.68 11.99
C ALA A 62 58.24 -26.95 11.82
N LEU A 63 58.85 -28.15 11.89
CA LEU A 63 58.11 -29.42 11.79
C LEU A 63 57.28 -29.73 13.04
N GLU A 64 57.72 -29.25 14.21
CA GLU A 64 57.00 -29.47 15.46
C GLU A 64 55.84 -28.49 15.64
N CYS A 65 55.96 -27.27 15.10
CA CYS A 65 54.99 -26.18 15.19
C CYS A 65 53.99 -26.11 14.03
N THR A 66 54.16 -26.84 12.93
CA THR A 66 53.18 -26.83 11.83
C THR A 66 51.92 -27.61 12.23
N THR A 67 50.83 -26.89 12.45
CA THR A 67 49.56 -27.41 12.99
C THR A 67 48.32 -27.09 12.16
N SER A 68 48.42 -26.49 10.97
CA SER A 68 47.28 -26.27 10.04
C SER A 68 47.65 -26.37 8.55
N ALA A 69 46.68 -26.68 7.68
CA ALA A 69 46.90 -26.78 6.22
C ALA A 69 47.31 -25.41 5.65
N LYS A 70 46.73 -24.35 6.22
CA LYS A 70 47.10 -22.96 5.97
C LYS A 70 48.55 -22.66 6.36
N GLU A 71 49.03 -23.16 7.51
CA GLU A 71 50.45 -23.06 7.90
C GLU A 71 51.36 -23.87 6.97
N LEU A 72 50.95 -25.07 6.56
CA LEU A 72 51.72 -25.88 5.59
C LEU A 72 51.81 -25.19 4.22
N ILE A 73 50.70 -24.63 3.71
CA ILE A 73 50.68 -23.85 2.47
C ILE A 73 51.54 -22.60 2.64
N GLY A 74 51.44 -21.90 3.77
CA GLY A 74 52.28 -20.74 4.09
C GLY A 74 53.76 -21.09 4.12
N PHE A 75 54.11 -22.25 4.68
CA PHE A 75 55.48 -22.76 4.72
C PHE A 75 55.98 -23.14 3.32
N VAL A 76 55.18 -23.84 2.51
CA VAL A 76 55.56 -24.17 1.13
C VAL A 76 55.73 -22.91 0.28
N LYS A 77 54.83 -21.92 0.41
CA LYS A 77 54.96 -20.61 -0.27
C LYS A 77 56.19 -19.84 0.18
N PHE A 78 56.45 -19.78 1.49
CA PHE A 78 57.66 -19.18 2.03
C PHE A 78 58.93 -19.82 1.46
N TYR A 79 58.96 -21.15 1.34
CA TYR A 79 60.07 -21.85 0.69
C TYR A 79 60.15 -21.56 -0.81
N GLN A 80 59.03 -21.52 -1.54
CA GLN A 80 59.01 -21.15 -2.96
C GLN A 80 59.55 -19.73 -3.16
N GLU A 81 59.05 -18.75 -2.41
CA GLU A 81 59.53 -17.36 -2.42
C GLU A 81 61.01 -17.28 -2.08
N ARG A 82 61.47 -18.03 -1.08
CA ARG A 82 62.89 -18.07 -0.70
C ARG A 82 63.75 -18.70 -1.80
N VAL A 83 63.29 -19.75 -2.47
CA VAL A 83 63.96 -20.34 -3.64
C VAL A 83 63.97 -19.36 -4.81
N GLU A 84 62.89 -18.61 -5.05
CA GLU A 84 62.81 -17.55 -6.05
C GLU A 84 63.77 -16.39 -5.74
N LEU A 85 63.88 -16.01 -4.46
CA LEU A 85 64.83 -15.01 -3.96
C LEU A 85 66.28 -15.47 -4.08
N GLU A 86 66.61 -16.69 -3.65
CA GLU A 86 67.91 -17.35 -3.90
C GLU A 86 68.20 -17.48 -5.41
N ASN A 87 67.15 -17.57 -6.22
CA ASN A 87 67.26 -17.54 -7.68
C ASN A 87 67.40 -16.11 -8.27
N SER A 88 67.04 -15.07 -7.55
CA SER A 88 67.11 -13.68 -8.01
C SER A 88 68.45 -13.00 -7.66
N ASP A 89 69.23 -13.55 -6.72
CA ASP A 89 70.53 -13.02 -6.31
C ASP A 89 71.64 -13.33 -7.36
N PRO A 90 72.28 -12.32 -8.01
CA PRO A 90 73.25 -12.50 -9.10
C PRO A 90 74.65 -12.96 -8.65
N GLY A 91 74.77 -13.69 -7.54
CA GLY A 91 76.05 -14.11 -6.96
C GLY A 91 76.92 -15.00 -7.87
N PHE A 92 78.23 -14.93 -7.68
CA PHE A 92 79.27 -15.73 -8.37
C PHE A 92 78.97 -17.24 -8.39
N ARG A 93 78.33 -17.76 -7.33
CA ARG A 93 77.91 -19.16 -7.22
C ARG A 93 76.85 -19.55 -8.26
N ARG A 94 75.90 -18.66 -8.58
CA ARG A 94 74.87 -18.89 -9.63
C ARG A 94 75.49 -18.80 -11.01
N GLN A 95 76.41 -17.86 -11.24
CA GLN A 95 77.16 -17.79 -12.51
C GLN A 95 78.00 -19.04 -12.74
N LEU A 96 78.68 -19.54 -11.70
CA LEU A 96 79.45 -20.79 -11.76
C LEU A 96 78.54 -22.00 -11.99
N LEU A 97 77.41 -22.10 -11.28
CA LEU A 97 76.43 -23.17 -11.49
C LEU A 97 75.77 -23.11 -12.87
N ASN A 98 75.46 -21.91 -13.39
CA ASN A 98 74.95 -21.75 -14.75
C ASN A 98 76.01 -22.12 -15.80
N ARG A 99 77.27 -21.73 -15.60
CA ARG A 99 78.38 -22.13 -16.49
C ARG A 99 78.60 -23.64 -16.45
N VAL A 100 78.61 -24.24 -15.26
CA VAL A 100 78.68 -25.71 -15.08
C VAL A 100 77.47 -26.37 -15.74
N LYS A 101 76.27 -25.80 -15.63
CA LYS A 101 75.05 -26.30 -16.28
C LYS A 101 75.16 -26.25 -17.80
N THR A 102 75.50 -25.10 -18.38
CA THR A 102 75.69 -24.95 -19.83
C THR A 102 76.78 -25.89 -20.33
N PHE A 103 77.83 -26.08 -19.54
CA PHE A 103 78.89 -27.04 -19.82
C PHE A 103 78.42 -28.50 -19.72
N CYS A 104 77.60 -28.87 -18.74
CA CYS A 104 77.00 -30.19 -18.63
C CYS A 104 76.03 -30.48 -19.79
N GLU A 105 75.21 -29.51 -20.19
CA GLU A 105 74.30 -29.62 -21.35
C GLU A 105 75.08 -29.77 -22.67
N PHE A 106 76.18 -29.03 -22.81
CA PHE A 106 77.12 -29.18 -23.92
C PHE A 106 77.82 -30.54 -23.88
N ALA A 107 78.26 -30.98 -22.70
CA ALA A 107 78.89 -32.28 -22.50
C ALA A 107 77.92 -33.43 -22.78
N ASP A 108 76.64 -33.35 -22.43
CA ASP A 108 75.64 -34.37 -22.80
C ASP A 108 75.45 -34.46 -24.33
N LYS A 109 75.48 -33.32 -25.04
CA LYS A 109 75.45 -33.29 -26.52
C LYS A 109 76.73 -33.88 -27.13
N ILE A 110 77.90 -33.53 -26.58
CA ILE A 110 79.19 -34.08 -27.00
C ILE A 110 79.34 -35.55 -26.61
N THR A 111 78.71 -36.01 -25.53
CA THR A 111 78.74 -37.41 -25.09
C THR A 111 78.19 -38.34 -26.18
N GLN A 112 77.24 -37.88 -27.00
CA GLN A 112 76.76 -38.67 -28.15
C GLN A 112 77.82 -38.82 -29.25
N ILE A 113 78.63 -37.78 -29.48
CA ILE A 113 79.71 -37.76 -30.48
C ILE A 113 80.91 -38.57 -29.97
N VAL A 114 81.30 -38.35 -28.72
CA VAL A 114 82.48 -38.99 -28.11
C VAL A 114 82.22 -40.48 -27.82
N ALA A 115 80.99 -40.88 -27.50
CA ALA A 115 80.64 -42.30 -27.37
C ALA A 115 80.93 -43.12 -28.66
N VAL A 116 80.92 -42.48 -29.83
CA VAL A 116 81.28 -43.11 -31.11
C VAL A 116 82.81 -43.22 -31.28
N MET A 117 83.59 -42.32 -30.66
CA MET A 117 85.05 -42.27 -30.77
C MET A 117 85.80 -43.09 -29.70
N VAL A 118 85.19 -43.28 -28.53
CA VAL A 118 85.76 -43.99 -27.36
C VAL A 118 86.18 -45.46 -27.62
N PRO A 119 85.60 -46.24 -28.55
CA PRO A 119 86.07 -47.60 -28.81
C PRO A 119 87.49 -47.71 -29.40
N GLN A 120 88.11 -46.61 -29.83
CA GLN A 120 89.36 -46.62 -30.61
C GLN A 120 90.64 -46.72 -29.76
N ASP A 121 90.62 -46.30 -28.48
CA ASP A 121 91.78 -46.45 -27.58
C ASP A 121 91.30 -46.63 -26.11
N PRO A 122 91.57 -47.80 -25.49
CA PRO A 122 91.08 -48.14 -24.15
C PRO A 122 91.60 -47.20 -23.04
N LYS A 123 92.65 -46.40 -23.30
CA LYS A 123 93.19 -45.43 -22.33
C LYS A 123 92.23 -44.28 -22.04
N PHE A 124 91.32 -43.97 -22.95
CA PHE A 124 90.37 -42.84 -22.80
C PHE A 124 88.98 -43.26 -22.30
N THR A 125 88.67 -44.56 -22.29
CA THR A 125 87.38 -45.11 -21.88
C THR A 125 87.04 -44.84 -20.42
N ILE A 126 88.00 -45.01 -19.51
CA ILE A 126 87.80 -44.86 -18.06
C ILE A 126 87.60 -43.37 -17.68
N PRO A 127 88.49 -42.43 -18.08
CA PRO A 127 88.29 -41.01 -17.77
C PRO A 127 87.00 -40.44 -18.37
N TYR A 128 86.63 -40.87 -19.59
CA TYR A 128 85.39 -40.46 -20.24
C TYR A 128 84.15 -41.01 -19.51
N GLY A 129 84.17 -42.29 -19.12
CA GLY A 129 83.11 -42.88 -18.30
C GLY A 129 82.89 -42.10 -17.00
N CYS A 130 83.97 -41.74 -16.29
CA CYS A 130 83.89 -40.93 -15.07
C CYS A 130 83.29 -39.53 -15.32
N LEU A 131 83.68 -38.86 -16.42
CA LEU A 131 83.14 -37.54 -16.79
C LEU A 131 81.66 -37.61 -17.17
N ALA A 132 81.26 -38.57 -17.99
CA ALA A 132 79.86 -38.78 -18.37
C ALA A 132 78.97 -39.10 -17.14
N LEU A 133 79.50 -39.85 -16.18
CA LEU A 133 78.83 -40.12 -14.90
C LEU A 133 78.66 -38.84 -14.06
N LEU A 134 79.68 -37.99 -14.00
CA LEU A 134 79.62 -36.71 -13.30
C LEU A 134 78.62 -35.74 -13.96
N PHE A 135 78.63 -35.62 -15.29
CA PHE A 135 77.70 -34.77 -16.02
C PHE A 135 76.26 -35.26 -15.87
N LYS A 136 76.00 -36.56 -16.05
CA LYS A 136 74.67 -37.16 -15.80
C LYS A 136 74.23 -36.98 -14.35
N ALA A 137 75.15 -37.07 -13.38
CA ALA A 137 74.80 -36.84 -11.97
C ALA A 137 74.35 -35.39 -11.72
N VAL A 138 74.99 -34.41 -12.38
CA VAL A 138 74.62 -32.98 -12.27
C VAL A 138 73.30 -32.69 -12.99
N THR A 139 73.08 -33.19 -14.21
CA THR A 139 71.83 -32.99 -14.96
C THR A 139 70.63 -33.69 -14.28
N TRP A 140 70.82 -34.91 -13.78
CA TRP A 140 69.80 -35.60 -12.98
C TRP A 140 69.47 -34.89 -11.67
N SER A 141 70.45 -34.26 -11.01
CA SER A 141 70.17 -33.51 -9.79
C SER A 141 69.27 -32.29 -10.05
N LYS A 142 69.33 -31.69 -11.24
CA LYS A 142 68.49 -30.57 -11.64
C LYS A 142 67.10 -31.02 -12.06
N GLU A 143 67.00 -31.99 -12.96
CA GLU A 143 65.70 -32.52 -13.40
C GLU A 143 64.85 -33.05 -12.24
N ARG A 144 65.48 -33.61 -11.20
CA ARG A 144 64.77 -34.05 -9.99
C ARG A 144 64.21 -32.88 -9.17
N LYS A 145 64.92 -31.76 -9.10
CA LYS A 145 64.43 -30.54 -8.43
C LYS A 145 63.27 -29.93 -9.21
N ASP A 146 63.46 -29.71 -10.51
CA ASP A 146 62.42 -29.13 -11.39
C ASP A 146 61.12 -29.98 -11.35
N ARG A 147 61.23 -31.31 -11.28
CA ARG A 147 60.06 -32.22 -11.13
C ARG A 147 59.42 -32.15 -9.74
N LEU A 148 60.22 -31.98 -8.68
CA LEU A 148 59.68 -31.86 -7.32
C LEU A 148 58.92 -30.55 -7.17
N ASP A 149 59.47 -29.45 -7.70
CA ASP A 149 58.83 -28.14 -7.70
C ASP A 149 57.49 -28.19 -8.45
N ALA A 150 57.46 -28.84 -9.63
CA ALA A 150 56.22 -29.04 -10.38
C ALA A 150 55.16 -29.82 -9.58
N PHE A 151 55.55 -30.86 -8.83
CA PHE A 151 54.61 -31.59 -7.97
C PHE A 151 54.13 -30.76 -6.78
N LEU A 152 54.99 -29.93 -6.18
CA LEU A 152 54.63 -29.05 -5.08
C LEU A 152 53.62 -27.98 -5.51
N VAL A 153 53.85 -27.36 -6.67
CA VAL A 153 52.89 -26.41 -7.26
C VAL A 153 51.53 -27.07 -7.43
N GLU A 154 51.50 -28.27 -8.01
CA GLU A 154 50.23 -28.98 -8.24
C GLU A 154 49.52 -29.38 -6.93
N ILE A 155 50.27 -29.71 -5.86
CA ILE A 155 49.69 -29.95 -4.52
C ILE A 155 49.09 -28.66 -3.94
N VAL A 156 49.80 -27.53 -4.07
CA VAL A 156 49.36 -26.22 -3.56
C VAL A 156 48.07 -25.77 -4.27
N GLU A 157 47.88 -26.11 -5.54
CA GLU A 157 46.65 -25.80 -6.28
C GLU A 157 45.45 -26.66 -5.84
N VAL A 158 45.67 -27.94 -5.53
CA VAL A 158 44.59 -28.89 -5.23
C VAL A 158 44.08 -28.79 -3.78
N LEU A 159 44.95 -28.49 -2.81
CA LEU A 159 44.59 -28.48 -1.40
C LEU A 159 43.50 -27.46 -1.01
N PRO A 160 43.56 -26.18 -1.43
CA PRO A 160 42.53 -25.20 -1.09
C PRO A 160 41.14 -25.57 -1.62
N ILE A 161 41.10 -26.19 -2.81
CA ILE A 161 39.85 -26.63 -3.46
C ILE A 161 39.22 -27.77 -2.65
N ALA A 162 40.03 -28.73 -2.21
CA ALA A 162 39.59 -29.85 -1.38
C ALA A 162 39.03 -29.37 -0.03
N GLU A 163 39.69 -28.38 0.60
CA GLU A 163 39.24 -27.78 1.87
C GLU A 163 37.91 -27.03 1.71
N ALA A 164 37.79 -26.19 0.67
CA ALA A 164 36.55 -25.47 0.38
C ALA A 164 35.36 -26.42 0.16
N TYR A 165 35.56 -27.55 -0.53
CA TYR A 165 34.48 -28.52 -0.71
C TYR A 165 34.12 -29.30 0.55
N ALA A 166 35.09 -29.57 1.43
CA ALA A 166 34.81 -30.19 2.73
C ALA A 166 33.90 -29.32 3.58
N GLU A 167 34.13 -28.01 3.55
CA GLU A 167 33.33 -27.01 4.27
C GLU A 167 31.94 -26.83 3.65
N LEU A 168 31.86 -26.67 2.32
CA LEU A 168 30.61 -26.38 1.61
C LEU A 168 29.62 -27.55 1.63
N TYR A 169 30.11 -28.78 1.44
CA TYR A 169 29.22 -29.92 1.20
C TYR A 169 29.12 -30.88 2.39
N ASN A 170 29.96 -30.74 3.42
CA ASN A 170 29.93 -31.43 4.72
C ASN A 170 29.56 -32.94 4.69
N THR A 171 29.69 -33.62 3.55
CA THR A 171 29.31 -35.03 3.40
C THR A 171 30.43 -35.91 3.93
N ARG A 172 30.05 -37.08 4.45
CA ARG A 172 31.02 -38.07 4.94
C ARG A 172 32.02 -38.44 3.85
N GLN A 173 31.57 -38.68 2.61
CA GLN A 173 32.47 -39.08 1.51
C GLN A 173 33.49 -38.00 1.14
N ILE A 174 33.08 -36.73 1.08
CA ILE A 174 33.99 -35.62 0.76
C ILE A 174 35.04 -35.49 1.87
N LYS A 175 34.64 -35.54 3.15
CA LYS A 175 35.59 -35.49 4.28
C LYS A 175 36.60 -36.63 4.24
N GLU A 176 36.14 -37.86 4.01
CA GLU A 176 37.02 -39.04 3.95
C GLU A 176 38.06 -38.92 2.82
N GLU A 177 37.64 -38.44 1.64
CA GLU A 177 38.55 -38.23 0.51
C GLU A 177 39.54 -37.08 0.72
N VAL A 178 39.09 -35.99 1.36
CA VAL A 178 39.96 -34.86 1.74
C VAL A 178 41.02 -35.32 2.74
N ILE A 179 40.64 -36.11 3.75
CA ILE A 179 41.59 -36.70 4.70
C ILE A 179 42.58 -37.63 3.97
N SER A 180 42.08 -38.51 3.09
CA SER A 180 42.92 -39.40 2.27
C SER A 180 43.94 -38.63 1.41
N MET A 181 43.52 -37.50 0.83
CA MET A 181 44.38 -36.61 0.07
C MET A 181 45.49 -36.02 0.95
N TYR A 182 45.14 -35.47 2.12
CA TYR A 182 46.12 -34.92 3.07
C TYR A 182 47.14 -35.96 3.52
N VAL A 183 46.68 -37.17 3.85
CA VAL A 183 47.55 -38.31 4.20
C VAL A 183 48.52 -38.62 3.07
N THR A 184 48.05 -38.59 1.83
CA THR A 184 48.86 -38.86 0.64
C THR A 184 49.88 -37.74 0.40
N VAL A 185 49.50 -36.47 0.60
CA VAL A 185 50.39 -35.31 0.53
C VAL A 185 51.49 -35.39 1.60
N LEU A 186 51.16 -35.72 2.86
CA LEU A 186 52.15 -35.87 3.92
C LEU A 186 53.16 -36.99 3.61
N LYS A 187 52.67 -38.14 3.11
CA LYS A 187 53.53 -39.23 2.65
C LYS A 187 54.41 -38.82 1.46
N PHE A 188 53.87 -38.04 0.52
CA PHE A 188 54.61 -37.48 -0.59
C PHE A 188 55.75 -36.57 -0.08
N LEU A 189 55.44 -35.62 0.81
CA LEU A 189 56.41 -34.68 1.36
C LEU A 189 57.51 -35.40 2.15
N ALA A 190 57.15 -36.34 3.03
CA ALA A 190 58.13 -37.13 3.77
C ALA A 190 59.08 -37.90 2.82
N LYS A 191 58.54 -38.54 1.78
CA LYS A 191 59.35 -39.23 0.77
C LYS A 191 60.18 -38.29 -0.09
N ALA A 192 59.65 -37.12 -0.45
CA ALA A 192 60.38 -36.09 -1.19
C ALA A 192 61.57 -35.58 -0.38
N THR A 193 61.38 -35.29 0.90
CA THR A 193 62.45 -34.81 1.80
C THR A 193 63.52 -35.89 2.01
N MET A 194 63.12 -37.14 2.25
CA MET A 194 64.05 -38.28 2.27
C MET A 194 64.85 -38.40 0.97
N HIS A 195 64.19 -38.21 -0.18
CA HIS A 195 64.84 -38.24 -1.48
C HIS A 195 65.84 -37.09 -1.65
N CYS A 196 65.50 -35.89 -1.18
CA CYS A 196 66.33 -34.70 -1.24
C CYS A 196 67.52 -34.70 -0.27
N ARG A 197 67.50 -35.47 0.83
CA ARG A 197 68.59 -35.48 1.83
C ARG A 197 69.61 -36.61 1.72
N ARG A 198 69.38 -37.69 0.95
CA ARG A 198 70.39 -38.74 0.78
C ARG A 198 71.75 -38.18 0.29
N ASN A 199 72.89 -38.64 0.81
CA ASN A 199 74.22 -38.13 0.43
C ASN A 199 74.41 -38.13 -1.10
N ASN A 200 75.02 -37.06 -1.64
CA ASN A 200 75.17 -36.84 -3.09
C ASN A 200 75.82 -38.03 -3.82
N LEU A 201 76.75 -38.73 -3.18
CA LEU A 201 77.39 -39.95 -3.69
C LEU A 201 76.42 -41.14 -3.76
N LYS A 202 75.60 -41.37 -2.72
CA LYS A 202 74.61 -42.45 -2.69
C LYS A 202 73.46 -42.18 -3.67
N LYS A 203 73.10 -40.91 -3.88
CA LYS A 203 72.12 -40.46 -4.89
C LYS A 203 72.58 -40.65 -6.33
N ALA A 204 73.88 -40.46 -6.59
CA ALA A 204 74.47 -40.69 -7.90
C ALA A 204 74.48 -42.19 -8.21
N VAL A 205 74.94 -43.02 -7.27
CA VAL A 205 74.96 -44.49 -7.40
C VAL A 205 73.53 -45.07 -7.54
N ASP A 206 72.59 -44.70 -6.67
CA ASP A 206 71.19 -45.17 -6.77
C ASP A 206 70.52 -44.72 -8.08
N GLY A 207 70.87 -43.52 -8.58
CA GLY A 207 70.37 -43.01 -9.86
C GLY A 207 70.87 -43.78 -11.08
N LEU A 208 72.09 -44.32 -11.00
CA LEU A 208 72.72 -45.10 -12.06
C LEU A 208 72.23 -46.55 -12.12
N PHE A 209 71.96 -47.16 -10.97
CA PHE A 209 71.65 -48.59 -10.90
C PHE A 209 70.15 -48.93 -10.79
N LYS A 210 69.27 -47.98 -10.50
CA LYS A 210 67.81 -48.22 -10.45
C LYS A 210 67.01 -47.10 -11.15
N PRO A 211 66.89 -47.14 -12.50
CA PRO A 211 66.07 -46.19 -13.26
C PRO A 211 64.55 -46.37 -13.08
N THR A 212 64.10 -47.34 -12.28
CA THR A 212 62.72 -47.85 -12.35
C THR A 212 61.87 -47.47 -11.14
N SER A 213 60.78 -46.76 -11.45
CA SER A 213 59.72 -46.23 -10.58
C SER A 213 60.13 -45.04 -9.70
N ASN A 214 59.71 -43.84 -10.09
CA ASN A 214 59.74 -42.67 -9.21
C ASN A 214 58.55 -42.78 -8.23
N PRO A 215 58.77 -43.13 -6.94
CA PRO A 215 57.68 -43.31 -5.98
C PRO A 215 56.86 -42.03 -5.79
N LEU A 216 57.45 -40.86 -6.02
CA LEU A 216 56.76 -39.56 -5.95
C LEU A 216 55.64 -39.45 -6.98
N LYS A 217 55.83 -40.02 -8.19
CA LYS A 217 54.80 -40.05 -9.23
C LYS A 217 53.57 -40.82 -8.77
N THR A 218 53.75 -41.94 -8.05
CA THR A 218 52.65 -42.76 -7.53
C THR A 218 51.79 -41.98 -6.52
N TYR A 219 52.42 -41.24 -5.60
CA TYR A 219 51.68 -40.39 -4.66
C TYR A 219 50.95 -39.27 -5.39
N MET A 220 51.57 -38.67 -6.41
CA MET A 220 50.91 -37.61 -7.19
C MET A 220 49.68 -38.12 -7.94
N THR A 221 49.78 -39.30 -8.57
CA THR A 221 48.61 -39.95 -9.20
C THR A 221 47.50 -40.21 -8.19
N ARG A 222 47.83 -40.59 -6.95
CA ARG A 222 46.83 -40.77 -5.89
C ARG A 222 46.20 -39.45 -5.45
N ILE A 223 46.96 -38.36 -5.36
CA ILE A 223 46.43 -37.02 -5.05
C ILE A 223 45.44 -36.58 -6.14
N LYS A 224 45.81 -36.75 -7.42
CA LYS A 224 44.91 -36.51 -8.57
C LYS A 224 43.62 -37.33 -8.48
N GLN A 225 43.74 -38.61 -8.12
CA GLN A 225 42.58 -39.50 -7.95
C GLN A 225 41.69 -39.06 -6.78
N CYS A 226 42.25 -38.61 -5.66
CA CYS A 226 41.47 -38.05 -4.55
C CYS A 226 40.76 -36.76 -5.01
N SER A 227 41.45 -35.87 -5.74
CA SER A 227 40.85 -34.64 -6.27
C SER A 227 39.69 -34.91 -7.21
N ALA A 228 39.85 -35.85 -8.15
CA ALA A 228 38.79 -36.22 -9.07
C ALA A 228 37.57 -36.82 -8.35
N ARG A 229 37.79 -37.61 -7.29
CA ARG A 229 36.70 -38.16 -6.47
C ARG A 229 35.98 -37.09 -5.65
N ILE A 230 36.70 -36.12 -5.10
CA ILE A 230 36.10 -34.95 -4.41
C ILE A 230 35.20 -34.18 -5.39
N HIS A 231 35.67 -33.87 -6.60
CA HIS A 231 34.83 -33.21 -7.62
C HIS A 231 33.59 -34.02 -7.99
N HIS A 232 33.73 -35.34 -8.11
CA HIS A 232 32.59 -36.21 -8.39
C HIS A 232 31.54 -36.16 -7.25
N PHE A 233 31.98 -36.25 -5.99
CA PHE A 233 31.07 -36.15 -4.85
C PHE A 233 30.45 -34.75 -4.70
N GLN A 234 31.19 -33.69 -5.04
CA GLN A 234 30.66 -32.34 -5.08
C GLN A 234 29.53 -32.19 -6.10
N ALA A 235 29.70 -32.73 -7.31
CA ALA A 235 28.66 -32.70 -8.33
C ALA A 235 27.38 -33.42 -7.88
N LEU A 236 27.52 -34.58 -7.23
CA LEU A 236 26.41 -35.32 -6.66
C LEU A 236 25.71 -34.56 -5.52
N ALA A 237 26.48 -33.98 -4.59
CA ALA A 237 25.93 -33.21 -3.48
C ALA A 237 25.18 -31.96 -3.98
N SER A 238 25.76 -31.25 -4.96
CA SER A 238 25.11 -30.09 -5.58
C SER A 238 23.81 -30.46 -6.29
N ALA A 239 23.75 -31.58 -7.00
CA ALA A 239 22.54 -32.03 -7.67
C ALA A 239 21.43 -32.40 -6.66
N ALA A 240 21.79 -33.07 -5.56
CA ALA A 240 20.85 -33.40 -4.48
C ALA A 240 20.29 -32.14 -3.81
N GLN A 241 21.13 -31.15 -3.53
CA GLN A 241 20.70 -29.88 -2.95
C GLN A 241 19.79 -29.08 -3.90
N GLN A 242 20.06 -29.11 -5.21
CA GLN A 242 19.18 -28.49 -6.21
C GLN A 242 17.80 -29.17 -6.28
N ASP A 243 17.74 -30.49 -6.19
CA ASP A 243 16.46 -31.21 -6.16
C ASP A 243 15.65 -30.92 -4.89
N GLU A 244 16.30 -30.88 -3.72
CA GLU A 244 15.66 -30.55 -2.45
C GLU A 244 15.12 -29.11 -2.43
N THR A 245 15.91 -28.15 -2.88
CA THR A 245 15.48 -26.75 -3.00
C THR A 245 14.32 -26.60 -3.98
N LEU A 246 14.34 -27.30 -5.12
CA LEU A 246 13.23 -27.29 -6.07
C LEU A 246 11.94 -27.88 -5.46
N LYS A 247 12.04 -28.97 -4.69
CA LYS A 247 10.90 -29.57 -3.98
C LYS A 247 10.33 -28.62 -2.93
N SER A 248 11.20 -27.95 -2.16
CA SER A 248 10.80 -26.94 -1.17
C SER A 248 10.08 -25.75 -1.84
N VAL A 249 10.64 -25.22 -2.93
CA VAL A 249 10.02 -24.12 -3.70
C VAL A 249 8.66 -24.53 -4.27
N LYS A 250 8.53 -25.76 -4.81
CA LYS A 250 7.25 -26.28 -5.27
C LYS A 250 6.24 -26.42 -4.13
N GLY A 251 6.67 -26.88 -2.96
CA GLY A 251 5.84 -26.95 -1.76
C GLY A 251 5.31 -25.58 -1.33
N ILE A 252 6.21 -24.59 -1.24
CA ILE A 252 5.86 -23.20 -0.91
C ILE A 252 4.90 -22.61 -1.96
N SER A 253 5.17 -22.80 -3.24
CA SER A 253 4.30 -22.34 -4.33
C SER A 253 2.89 -22.95 -4.25
N GLY A 254 2.78 -24.21 -3.85
CA GLY A 254 1.49 -24.87 -3.62
C GLY A 254 0.72 -24.24 -2.46
N THR A 255 1.38 -24.01 -1.33
CA THR A 255 0.75 -23.33 -0.18
C THR A 255 0.32 -21.90 -0.49
N LEU A 256 1.12 -21.17 -1.28
CA LEU A 256 0.80 -19.80 -1.69
C LEU A 256 -0.44 -19.75 -2.61
N ALA A 257 -0.62 -20.74 -3.49
CA ALA A 257 -1.80 -20.83 -4.34
C ALA A 257 -3.08 -21.04 -3.52
N ILE A 258 -3.03 -21.87 -2.47
CA ILE A 258 -4.17 -22.11 -1.56
C ILE A 258 -4.53 -20.83 -0.81
N VAL A 259 -3.54 -20.16 -0.20
CA VAL A 259 -3.75 -18.89 0.53
C VAL A 259 -4.34 -17.82 -0.39
N ARG A 260 -3.84 -17.72 -1.63
CA ARG A 260 -4.38 -16.76 -2.61
C ARG A 260 -5.85 -17.02 -2.92
N GLN A 261 -6.23 -18.29 -3.08
CA GLN A 261 -7.63 -18.66 -3.32
C GLN A 261 -8.52 -18.33 -2.13
N GLU A 262 -8.05 -18.57 -0.90
CA GLU A 262 -8.80 -18.28 0.32
C GLU A 262 -8.99 -16.76 0.51
N VAL A 263 -7.96 -15.96 0.23
CA VAL A 263 -8.05 -14.49 0.24
C VAL A 263 -9.05 -13.99 -0.82
N GLU A 264 -9.09 -14.60 -2.00
CA GLU A 264 -10.04 -14.22 -3.05
C GLU A 264 -11.49 -14.51 -2.65
N LEU A 265 -11.76 -15.68 -2.04
CA LEU A 265 -13.08 -16.03 -1.52
C LEU A 265 -13.50 -15.10 -0.38
N MET A 266 -12.61 -14.81 0.56
CA MET A 266 -12.89 -13.89 1.67
C MET A 266 -13.17 -12.47 1.18
N SER A 267 -12.44 -12.01 0.16
CA SER A 267 -12.65 -10.72 -0.48
C SER A 267 -14.05 -10.62 -1.10
N GLN A 268 -14.49 -11.66 -1.83
CA GLN A 268 -15.83 -11.72 -2.42
C GLN A 268 -16.93 -11.69 -1.35
N GLU A 269 -16.77 -12.43 -0.26
CA GLU A 269 -17.72 -12.41 0.86
C GLU A 269 -17.79 -11.02 1.52
N MET A 270 -16.64 -10.38 1.73
CA MET A 270 -16.55 -9.04 2.30
C MET A 270 -17.29 -8.01 1.44
N PHE A 271 -17.12 -8.05 0.11
CA PHE A 271 -17.85 -7.15 -0.80
C PHE A 271 -19.36 -7.36 -0.75
N ALA A 272 -19.82 -8.61 -0.68
CA ALA A 272 -21.26 -8.90 -0.55
C ALA A 272 -21.84 -8.37 0.77
N LYS A 273 -21.07 -8.42 1.88
CA LYS A 273 -21.48 -7.84 3.17
C LYS A 273 -21.50 -6.31 3.14
N ILE A 274 -20.54 -5.66 2.48
CA ILE A 274 -20.52 -4.20 2.34
C ILE A 274 -21.77 -3.71 1.58
N ASP A 275 -22.12 -4.35 0.45
CA ASP A 275 -23.34 -4.01 -0.32
C ASP A 275 -24.62 -4.19 0.52
N GLN A 276 -24.68 -5.21 1.38
CA GLN A 276 -25.79 -5.39 2.31
C GLN A 276 -25.90 -4.26 3.33
N VAL A 277 -24.77 -3.82 3.91
CA VAL A 277 -24.73 -2.70 4.86
C VAL A 277 -25.15 -1.39 4.19
N GLU A 278 -24.68 -1.12 2.97
CA GLU A 278 -25.03 0.07 2.21
C GLU A 278 -26.55 0.14 1.94
N LYS A 279 -27.16 -0.96 1.52
CA LYS A 279 -28.62 -1.05 1.32
C LYS A 279 -29.40 -0.77 2.61
N LEU A 280 -28.95 -1.33 3.74
CA LEU A 280 -29.57 -1.07 5.04
C LEU A 280 -29.43 0.39 5.46
N TRP A 281 -28.29 1.01 5.20
CA TRP A 281 -28.04 2.42 5.51
C TRP A 281 -28.94 3.37 4.72
N ILE A 282 -29.09 3.14 3.40
CA ILE A 282 -30.00 3.93 2.55
C ILE A 282 -31.43 3.81 3.05
N ASN A 283 -31.90 2.59 3.33
CA ASN A 283 -33.23 2.34 3.85
C ASN A 283 -33.46 3.05 5.21
N TYR A 284 -32.47 2.99 6.10
CA TYR A 284 -32.53 3.69 7.39
C TYR A 284 -32.64 5.20 7.21
N GLN A 285 -31.87 5.78 6.27
CA GLN A 285 -31.92 7.21 5.99
C GLN A 285 -33.28 7.64 5.42
N GLU A 286 -33.87 6.84 4.53
CA GLU A 286 -35.23 7.08 4.03
C GLU A 286 -36.27 6.99 5.14
N GLN A 287 -36.17 5.98 6.00
CA GLN A 287 -37.06 5.81 7.14
C GLN A 287 -36.96 7.00 8.11
N ALA A 288 -35.74 7.42 8.47
CA ALA A 288 -35.53 8.59 9.32
C ALA A 288 -36.09 9.88 8.70
N LYS A 289 -36.01 10.05 7.37
CA LYS A 289 -36.65 11.17 6.67
C LYS A 289 -38.18 11.11 6.78
N ARG A 290 -38.78 9.93 6.57
CA ARG A 290 -40.23 9.71 6.72
C ARG A 290 -40.68 9.99 8.15
N ASP A 291 -39.97 9.48 9.14
CA ASP A 291 -40.29 9.65 10.56
C ASP A 291 -40.21 11.13 10.97
N ARG A 292 -39.16 11.85 10.55
CA ARG A 292 -39.06 13.31 10.79
C ARG A 292 -40.22 14.08 10.17
N MET A 293 -40.61 13.75 8.93
CA MET A 293 -41.75 14.38 8.28
C MET A 293 -43.07 14.07 9.00
N LEU A 294 -43.28 12.82 9.43
CA LEU A 294 -44.47 12.44 10.19
C LEU A 294 -44.55 13.18 11.53
N THR A 295 -43.43 13.33 12.23
CA THR A 295 -43.37 14.14 13.46
C THR A 295 -43.70 15.59 13.16
N ALA A 296 -43.15 16.16 12.08
CA ALA A 296 -43.47 17.53 11.63
C ALA A 296 -44.99 17.73 11.45
N TYR A 297 -45.64 16.81 10.75
CA TYR A 297 -47.08 16.88 10.49
C TYR A 297 -47.94 16.73 11.76
N ARG A 298 -47.49 15.93 12.74
CA ARG A 298 -48.19 15.80 14.04
C ARG A 298 -48.09 17.08 14.84
N GLU A 299 -46.90 17.67 14.94
CA GLU A 299 -46.70 18.95 15.62
C GLU A 299 -47.49 20.06 14.92
N LEU A 300 -47.39 20.15 13.59
CA LEU A 300 -48.17 21.09 12.78
C LEU A 300 -49.66 20.98 13.06
N SER A 301 -50.24 19.77 13.05
CA SER A 301 -51.66 19.57 13.33
C SER A 301 -52.06 20.12 14.70
N THR A 302 -51.19 19.93 15.69
CA THR A 302 -51.38 20.43 17.07
C THR A 302 -51.31 21.96 17.11
N LEU A 303 -50.30 22.56 16.47
CA LEU A 303 -50.12 24.02 16.42
C LEU A 303 -51.23 24.71 15.60
N SER A 304 -51.67 24.12 14.49
CA SER A 304 -52.77 24.65 13.68
C SER A 304 -54.10 24.65 14.43
N THR A 305 -54.40 23.56 15.14
CA THR A 305 -55.59 23.46 16.00
C THR A 305 -55.56 24.49 17.13
N LEU A 306 -54.39 24.78 17.67
CA LEU A 306 -54.19 25.78 18.71
C LEU A 306 -54.37 27.23 18.18
N LEU A 307 -53.75 27.54 17.04
CA LEU A 307 -53.78 28.88 16.43
C LEU A 307 -55.16 29.29 15.94
N LEU A 308 -55.85 28.37 15.27
CA LEU A 308 -57.18 28.60 14.71
C LEU A 308 -57.93 27.26 14.64
N PRO A 309 -58.74 26.90 15.66
CA PRO A 309 -59.48 25.63 15.70
C PRO A 309 -60.44 25.43 14.52
N SER A 310 -60.92 26.52 13.92
CA SER A 310 -61.79 26.51 12.74
C SER A 310 -61.02 26.40 11.42
N SER A 311 -59.69 26.36 11.45
CA SER A 311 -58.88 26.21 10.23
C SER A 311 -59.18 24.88 9.55
N LYS A 312 -59.32 24.95 8.22
CA LYS A 312 -59.51 23.77 7.38
C LYS A 312 -58.14 23.36 6.83
N PRO A 313 -57.83 22.06 6.74
CA PRO A 313 -56.63 21.58 6.06
C PRO A 313 -56.55 22.18 4.65
N TRP A 314 -55.35 22.54 4.19
CA TRP A 314 -55.17 23.20 2.88
C TRP A 314 -55.90 22.50 1.73
N VAL A 315 -55.84 21.16 1.68
CA VAL A 315 -56.49 20.36 0.62
C VAL A 315 -58.01 20.55 0.64
N SER A 316 -58.62 20.59 1.83
CA SER A 316 -60.06 20.81 2.00
C SER A 316 -60.47 22.23 1.65
N GLU A 317 -59.64 23.23 2.00
CA GLU A 317 -59.87 24.63 1.61
C GLU A 317 -59.80 24.79 0.09
N LEU A 318 -58.75 24.28 -0.54
CA LEU A 318 -58.58 24.34 -1.99
C LEU A 318 -59.73 23.64 -2.74
N GLN A 319 -60.18 22.49 -2.23
CA GLN A 319 -61.33 21.79 -2.80
C GLN A 319 -62.62 22.61 -2.62
N ALA A 320 -62.85 23.19 -1.45
CA ALA A 320 -63.99 24.07 -1.21
C ALA A 320 -63.97 25.28 -2.16
N ALA A 321 -62.82 25.93 -2.32
CA ALA A 321 -62.63 27.04 -3.25
C ALA A 321 -62.94 26.61 -4.70
N ARG A 322 -62.49 25.42 -5.13
CA ARG A 322 -62.83 24.86 -6.45
C ARG A 322 -64.34 24.63 -6.63
N THR A 323 -65.03 24.14 -5.60
CA THR A 323 -66.48 23.88 -5.67
C THR A 323 -67.32 25.16 -5.66
N GLN A 324 -66.79 26.27 -5.15
CA GLN A 324 -67.47 27.58 -5.17
C GLN A 324 -67.42 28.24 -6.57
N ASN A 325 -66.68 27.67 -7.52
CA ASN A 325 -66.49 28.27 -8.84
C ASN A 325 -67.53 27.74 -9.86
N PRO A 326 -68.34 28.61 -10.48
CA PRO A 326 -69.20 28.24 -11.60
C PRO A 326 -68.34 27.86 -12.81
N GLU A 327 -68.83 26.95 -13.66
CA GLU A 327 -68.11 26.55 -14.87
C GLU A 327 -67.90 27.74 -15.83
N ILE A 328 -66.68 28.26 -15.85
CA ILE A 328 -66.31 29.33 -16.78
C ILE A 328 -66.18 28.76 -18.19
N SER A 329 -66.76 29.45 -19.17
CA SER A 329 -66.71 29.03 -20.57
C SER A 329 -65.25 28.87 -21.04
N GLN A 330 -64.96 27.83 -21.82
CA GLN A 330 -63.60 27.54 -22.32
C GLN A 330 -62.96 28.70 -23.10
N ARG A 331 -63.77 29.62 -23.68
CA ARG A 331 -63.29 30.82 -24.38
C ARG A 331 -62.81 31.94 -23.46
N SER A 332 -63.12 31.86 -22.17
CA SER A 332 -62.77 32.85 -21.14
C SER A 332 -61.66 32.35 -20.23
N LYS A 333 -60.97 31.26 -20.59
CA LYS A 333 -59.84 30.74 -19.81
C LYS A 333 -58.67 31.72 -19.88
N TRP A 334 -58.21 32.16 -18.72
CA TRP A 334 -57.07 33.07 -18.48
C TRP A 334 -55.77 32.58 -19.12
N GLN A 335 -55.68 31.27 -19.41
CA GLN A 335 -54.62 30.65 -20.19
C GLN A 335 -54.40 31.33 -21.55
N MET A 336 -55.41 31.99 -22.12
CA MET A 336 -55.26 32.75 -23.37
C MET A 336 -54.76 34.19 -23.18
N LEU A 337 -54.70 34.71 -21.94
CA LEU A 337 -54.41 36.11 -21.64
C LEU A 337 -53.04 36.34 -20.99
N SER A 338 -52.17 35.32 -20.91
CA SER A 338 -50.83 35.40 -20.29
C SER A 338 -50.80 35.88 -18.82
N VAL A 339 -51.94 36.05 -18.15
CA VAL A 339 -52.03 36.58 -16.78
C VAL A 339 -51.23 35.77 -15.77
N ILE A 340 -51.15 34.45 -15.98
CA ILE A 340 -50.33 33.54 -15.15
C ILE A 340 -48.83 33.83 -15.33
N ASP A 341 -48.41 34.11 -16.55
CA ASP A 341 -47.02 34.44 -16.87
C ASP A 341 -46.67 35.83 -16.33
N ASP A 342 -47.58 36.80 -16.47
CA ASP A 342 -47.41 38.15 -15.92
C ASP A 342 -47.35 38.14 -14.39
N LEU A 343 -48.21 37.36 -13.72
CA LEU A 343 -48.17 37.20 -12.26
C LEU A 343 -46.89 36.48 -11.82
N SER A 344 -46.41 35.52 -12.60
CA SER A 344 -45.15 34.82 -12.33
C SER A 344 -43.93 35.71 -12.57
N LEU A 345 -44.01 36.63 -13.53
CA LEU A 345 -42.99 37.65 -13.77
C LEU A 345 -43.00 38.66 -12.63
N TRP A 346 -44.16 39.23 -12.31
CA TRP A 346 -44.36 40.17 -11.20
C TRP A 346 -43.82 39.60 -9.89
N SER A 347 -44.14 38.33 -9.57
CA SER A 347 -43.67 37.67 -8.34
C SER A 347 -42.14 37.53 -8.23
N ARG A 348 -41.40 37.72 -9.33
CA ARG A 348 -39.93 37.65 -9.39
C ARG A 348 -39.26 39.01 -9.58
N THR A 349 -40.03 40.04 -9.97
CA THR A 349 -39.46 41.38 -10.14
C THR A 349 -39.05 41.96 -8.78
N VAL A 350 -38.08 42.88 -8.79
CA VAL A 350 -37.70 43.70 -7.63
C VAL A 350 -38.26 45.12 -7.83
N ASP A 351 -39.48 45.21 -8.34
CA ASP A 351 -40.16 46.48 -8.58
C ASP A 351 -40.66 47.10 -7.26
N ASP A 352 -40.85 48.42 -7.25
CA ASP A 352 -41.18 49.25 -6.09
C ASP A 352 -42.59 48.96 -5.51
N LYS A 353 -43.39 48.16 -6.22
CA LYS A 353 -44.77 47.81 -5.85
C LYS A 353 -44.94 46.31 -5.54
N PRO A 354 -44.56 45.89 -4.32
CA PRO A 354 -44.66 44.50 -3.89
C PRO A 354 -46.09 44.07 -3.46
N LEU A 355 -47.01 45.02 -3.33
CA LEU A 355 -48.42 44.77 -3.01
C LEU A 355 -49.27 44.97 -4.26
N LEU A 356 -50.10 43.97 -4.61
CA LEU A 356 -50.98 44.01 -5.77
C LEU A 356 -52.43 43.84 -5.31
N TRP A 357 -53.29 44.79 -5.68
CA TRP A 357 -54.73 44.70 -5.49
C TRP A 357 -55.43 44.40 -6.81
N LEU A 358 -56.07 43.23 -6.89
CA LEU A 358 -56.86 42.83 -8.04
C LEU A 358 -58.36 42.90 -7.70
N SER A 359 -59.03 43.91 -8.25
CA SER A 359 -60.47 44.12 -8.09
C SER A 359 -61.25 43.70 -9.33
N VAL A 360 -62.36 42.99 -9.12
CA VAL A 360 -63.28 42.59 -10.19
C VAL A 360 -64.68 43.02 -9.85
N ILE A 361 -65.11 44.12 -10.46
CA ILE A 361 -66.42 44.74 -10.24
C ILE A 361 -67.41 44.15 -11.25
N ALA A 362 -67.79 42.89 -11.05
CA ALA A 362 -68.84 42.28 -11.85
C ALA A 362 -69.64 41.29 -10.98
N GLY A 363 -70.93 41.54 -10.79
CA GLY A 363 -71.81 40.78 -9.89
C GLY A 363 -71.68 39.25 -10.06
N ASN A 364 -71.56 38.52 -8.95
CA ASN A 364 -71.26 37.08 -8.88
C ASN A 364 -69.99 36.59 -9.64
N GLN A 365 -69.25 37.44 -10.34
CA GLN A 365 -68.08 37.04 -11.14
C GLN A 365 -66.78 37.00 -10.33
N GLY A 366 -66.78 37.43 -9.06
CA GLY A 366 -65.61 37.30 -8.17
C GLY A 366 -65.12 35.85 -7.97
N THR A 367 -65.87 34.86 -8.44
CA THR A 367 -65.48 33.44 -8.48
C THR A 367 -64.41 33.14 -9.53
N TRP A 368 -64.21 34.02 -10.52
CA TRP A 368 -63.28 33.75 -11.60
C TRP A 368 -61.82 33.90 -11.17
N VAL A 369 -61.54 34.90 -10.33
CA VAL A 369 -60.20 35.14 -9.77
C VAL A 369 -59.82 33.99 -8.84
N THR A 370 -60.76 33.55 -8.00
CA THR A 370 -60.60 32.34 -7.19
C THR A 370 -60.26 31.15 -8.07
N GLN A 371 -60.99 30.92 -9.17
CA GLN A 371 -60.67 29.84 -10.10
C GLN A 371 -59.25 29.99 -10.70
N MET A 372 -58.89 31.18 -11.17
CA MET A 372 -57.56 31.46 -11.70
C MET A 372 -56.47 31.13 -10.66
N ILE A 373 -56.66 31.49 -9.40
CA ILE A 373 -55.70 31.18 -8.32
C ILE A 373 -55.63 29.67 -8.07
N THR A 374 -56.77 28.97 -8.05
CA THR A 374 -56.77 27.49 -7.89
C THR A 374 -56.09 26.76 -9.05
N GLU A 375 -56.19 27.32 -10.27
CA GLU A 375 -55.50 26.81 -11.46
C GLU A 375 -54.01 27.16 -11.43
N TYR A 376 -53.67 28.40 -11.06
CA TYR A 376 -52.30 28.87 -10.87
C TYR A 376 -51.54 27.94 -9.91
N GLN A 377 -52.17 27.63 -8.78
CA GLN A 377 -51.63 26.72 -7.78
C GLN A 377 -51.47 25.29 -8.31
N ALA A 378 -52.36 24.81 -9.18
CA ALA A 378 -52.25 23.49 -9.80
C ALA A 378 -51.14 23.43 -10.87
N SER A 379 -50.88 24.53 -11.56
CA SER A 379 -49.81 24.66 -12.56
C SER A 379 -48.43 24.92 -11.97
N PHE A 380 -48.37 25.29 -10.69
CA PHE A 380 -47.15 25.66 -9.99
C PHE A 380 -46.16 24.49 -9.90
N ARG A 381 -44.93 24.65 -10.44
CA ARG A 381 -43.94 23.57 -10.48
C ARG A 381 -43.04 23.60 -9.24
N LYS A 382 -42.50 22.43 -8.87
CA LYS A 382 -41.42 22.34 -7.88
C LYS A 382 -40.19 23.11 -8.41
N GLY A 383 -39.91 24.28 -7.83
CA GLY A 383 -38.81 25.17 -8.22
C GLY A 383 -39.21 26.63 -8.44
N ASP A 384 -40.51 26.94 -8.48
CA ASP A 384 -41.02 28.31 -8.54
C ASP A 384 -41.09 28.96 -7.12
N VAL A 385 -41.29 30.29 -7.07
CA VAL A 385 -41.40 31.13 -5.84
C VAL A 385 -42.44 30.56 -4.85
N PRO A 386 -42.05 30.07 -3.65
CA PRO A 386 -42.97 29.69 -2.57
C PRO A 386 -44.33 30.40 -2.56
N LEU A 387 -45.40 29.65 -2.82
CA LEU A 387 -46.76 30.18 -2.94
C LEU A 387 -47.56 29.88 -1.66
N ILE A 388 -48.02 30.93 -0.98
CA ILE A 388 -48.89 30.85 0.21
C ILE A 388 -50.25 31.44 -0.15
N CYS A 389 -51.30 30.62 -0.12
CA CYS A 389 -52.65 31.06 -0.50
C CYS A 389 -53.64 30.92 0.66
N VAL A 390 -54.53 31.89 0.78
CA VAL A 390 -55.71 31.85 1.65
C VAL A 390 -56.95 32.18 0.83
N PHE A 391 -58.00 31.38 0.95
CA PHE A 391 -59.30 31.59 0.31
C PHE A 391 -60.33 32.04 1.35
N ALA A 392 -60.43 33.36 1.59
CA ALA A 392 -61.32 33.89 2.62
C ALA A 392 -62.80 33.53 2.40
N GLY A 393 -63.21 33.31 1.14
CA GLY A 393 -64.55 32.84 0.79
C GLY A 393 -64.94 31.47 1.37
N VAL A 394 -63.96 30.62 1.70
CA VAL A 394 -64.19 29.33 2.38
C VAL A 394 -64.58 29.52 3.86
N TYR A 395 -64.28 30.68 4.43
CA TYR A 395 -64.51 31.03 5.84
C TYR A 395 -65.56 32.14 6.01
N LYS A 396 -66.47 32.27 5.04
CA LYS A 396 -67.50 33.32 5.03
C LYS A 396 -68.42 33.26 6.27
N SER A 397 -68.70 32.06 6.79
CA SER A 397 -69.51 31.88 8.01
C SER A 397 -68.78 32.32 9.28
N GLU A 398 -67.46 32.18 9.29
CA GLU A 398 -66.59 32.43 10.44
C GLU A 398 -66.17 33.90 10.55
N GLN A 399 -66.40 34.72 9.51
CA GLN A 399 -66.04 36.14 9.42
C GLN A 399 -64.62 36.41 9.93
N LEU A 400 -63.61 35.95 9.18
CA LEU A 400 -62.20 36.12 9.57
C LEU A 400 -61.89 37.57 9.95
N ASN A 401 -61.43 37.79 11.18
CA ASN A 401 -60.83 39.05 11.63
C ASN A 401 -59.35 39.09 11.26
N ALA A 402 -58.68 40.23 11.48
CA ALA A 402 -57.27 40.43 11.12
C ALA A 402 -56.36 39.38 11.78
N ARG A 403 -56.55 39.10 13.07
CA ARG A 403 -55.79 38.11 13.83
C ARG A 403 -55.97 36.69 13.26
N SER A 404 -57.20 36.26 13.02
CA SER A 404 -57.50 34.94 12.46
C SER A 404 -56.90 34.76 11.06
N LEU A 405 -56.86 35.82 10.25
CA LEU A 405 -56.21 35.80 8.95
C LEU A 405 -54.68 35.61 9.08
N VAL A 406 -54.02 36.31 10.00
CA VAL A 406 -52.59 36.12 10.28
C VAL A 406 -52.29 34.72 10.81
N CYS A 407 -53.09 34.21 11.75
CA CYS A 407 -52.98 32.83 12.20
C CYS A 407 -53.11 31.85 11.03
N LEU A 408 -54.06 32.08 10.12
CA LEU A 408 -54.26 31.24 8.95
C LEU A 408 -53.06 31.31 7.99
N LEU A 409 -52.46 32.47 7.78
CA LEU A 409 -51.22 32.61 7.00
C LEU A 409 -50.05 31.82 7.61
N ILE A 410 -49.86 31.90 8.93
CA ILE A 410 -48.87 31.10 9.66
C ILE A 410 -49.12 29.60 9.44
N ILE A 411 -50.38 29.16 9.57
CA ILE A 411 -50.78 27.76 9.31
C ILE A 411 -50.43 27.35 7.88
N ARG A 412 -50.72 28.19 6.88
CA ARG A 412 -50.43 27.88 5.47
C ARG A 412 -48.95 27.79 5.18
N ILE A 413 -48.11 28.58 5.85
CA ILE A 413 -46.65 28.45 5.76
C ILE A 413 -46.19 27.15 6.41
N MET A 414 -46.69 26.79 7.59
CA MET A 414 -46.35 25.50 8.22
C MET A 414 -46.74 24.32 7.32
N GLU A 415 -47.92 24.35 6.70
CA GLU A 415 -48.37 23.27 5.79
C GLU A 415 -47.53 23.18 4.51
N SER A 416 -47.13 24.34 3.97
CA SER A 416 -46.28 24.42 2.78
C SER A 416 -44.83 24.02 3.09
N PHE A 417 -44.36 24.32 4.31
CA PHE A 417 -43.00 24.10 4.77
C PHE A 417 -42.97 23.46 6.17
N PRO A 418 -43.30 22.15 6.31
CA PRO A 418 -43.42 21.52 7.62
C PRO A 418 -42.15 21.55 8.49
N LYS A 419 -40.98 21.74 7.87
CA LYS A 419 -39.69 21.83 8.57
C LYS A 419 -39.55 23.10 9.40
N VAL A 420 -40.29 24.16 9.09
CA VAL A 420 -40.22 25.45 9.79
C VAL A 420 -40.43 25.29 11.30
N VAL A 421 -41.28 24.33 11.70
CA VAL A 421 -41.55 24.00 13.11
C VAL A 421 -40.29 23.60 13.87
N PHE A 422 -39.33 22.97 13.20
CA PHE A 422 -38.04 22.58 13.79
C PHE A 422 -36.92 23.58 13.58
N GLU A 423 -37.07 24.49 12.62
CA GLU A 423 -36.08 25.55 12.33
C GLU A 423 -36.18 26.70 13.32
N ILE A 424 -37.39 27.00 13.81
CA ILE A 424 -37.65 28.08 14.80
C ILE A 424 -38.51 27.58 15.98
N PRO A 425 -38.07 26.55 16.72
CA PRO A 425 -38.87 25.91 17.78
C PRO A 425 -39.20 26.85 18.94
N ASP A 426 -38.38 27.87 19.17
CA ASP A 426 -38.59 28.87 20.22
C ASP A 426 -39.83 29.74 19.95
N LEU A 427 -40.19 29.93 18.67
CA LEU A 427 -41.36 30.69 18.24
C LEU A 427 -42.56 29.78 17.94
N LEU A 428 -42.32 28.60 17.38
CA LEU A 428 -43.37 27.65 16.97
C LEU A 428 -43.55 26.52 18.00
N ASN A 429 -43.97 26.88 19.20
CA ASN A 429 -44.38 25.92 20.22
C ASN A 429 -45.74 26.28 20.81
N THR A 430 -46.38 25.28 21.43
CA THR A 430 -47.73 25.40 21.98
C THR A 430 -47.86 26.49 23.03
N ARG A 431 -46.81 26.75 23.83
CA ARG A 431 -46.84 27.78 24.87
C ARG A 431 -46.85 29.18 24.27
N VAL A 432 -45.94 29.45 23.32
CA VAL A 432 -45.80 30.78 22.69
C VAL A 432 -47.04 31.09 21.86
N LEU A 433 -47.47 30.18 20.98
CA LEU A 433 -48.61 30.44 20.10
C LEU A 433 -49.94 30.60 20.87
N ALA A 434 -50.12 29.92 22.00
CA ALA A 434 -51.31 30.07 22.85
C ALA A 434 -51.39 31.46 23.50
N GLN A 435 -50.24 32.09 23.77
CA GLN A 435 -50.14 33.37 24.49
C GLN A 435 -49.87 34.57 23.56
N ALA A 436 -49.58 34.31 22.29
CA ALA A 436 -49.10 35.31 21.35
C ALA A 436 -50.09 36.47 21.16
N ALA A 437 -49.66 37.69 21.43
CA ALA A 437 -50.41 38.90 21.08
C ALA A 437 -50.35 39.15 19.56
N ASP A 438 -51.17 40.07 19.04
CA ASP A 438 -51.19 40.36 17.59
C ASP A 438 -49.82 40.78 17.04
N PRO A 439 -49.05 41.69 17.68
CA PRO A 439 -47.72 42.06 17.19
C PRO A 439 -46.75 40.87 17.11
N GLU A 440 -46.83 39.96 18.08
CA GLU A 440 -45.98 38.76 18.15
C GLU A 440 -46.33 37.78 17.02
N LEU A 441 -47.60 37.64 16.65
CA LEU A 441 -48.00 36.83 15.50
C LEU A 441 -47.43 37.37 14.18
N TRP A 442 -47.40 38.69 14.00
CA TRP A 442 -46.76 39.31 12.83
C TRP A 442 -45.25 39.08 12.81
N GLU A 443 -44.58 39.17 13.96
CA GLU A 443 -43.16 38.86 14.07
C GLU A 443 -42.87 37.39 13.71
N ILE A 444 -43.69 36.46 14.22
CA ILE A 444 -43.59 35.03 13.88
C ILE A 444 -43.77 34.84 12.37
N LEU A 445 -44.80 35.46 11.77
CA LEU A 445 -45.05 35.39 10.34
C LEU A 445 -43.85 35.91 9.53
N GLU A 446 -43.29 37.07 9.91
CA GLU A 446 -42.13 37.68 9.26
C GLU A 446 -40.89 36.76 9.33
N VAL A 447 -40.60 36.21 10.52
CA VAL A 447 -39.47 35.29 10.73
C VAL A 447 -39.64 34.02 9.89
N MET A 448 -40.85 33.48 9.80
CA MET A 448 -41.14 32.31 8.96
C MET A 448 -40.89 32.61 7.49
N ILE A 449 -41.40 33.74 6.96
CA ILE A 449 -41.24 34.11 5.55
C ILE A 449 -39.76 34.35 5.21
N ARG A 450 -38.98 34.91 6.14
CA ARG A 450 -37.54 35.15 5.97
C ARG A 450 -36.74 33.89 5.61
N GLY A 451 -37.19 32.71 6.06
CA GLY A 451 -36.54 31.44 5.73
C GLY A 451 -36.78 30.92 4.31
N TYR A 452 -37.79 31.44 3.59
CA TYR A 452 -38.29 30.87 2.32
C TYR A 452 -38.30 31.87 1.17
N ARG A 453 -37.50 32.92 1.24
CA ARG A 453 -37.42 34.01 0.26
C ARG A 453 -37.00 33.53 -1.14
N PRO A 454 -37.61 34.02 -2.24
CA PRO A 454 -38.79 34.89 -2.28
C PRO A 454 -40.10 34.13 -2.02
N VAL A 455 -41.13 34.81 -1.52
CA VAL A 455 -42.47 34.25 -1.23
C VAL A 455 -43.54 35.09 -1.93
N LEU A 456 -44.46 34.41 -2.62
CA LEU A 456 -45.70 34.98 -3.15
C LEU A 456 -46.85 34.60 -2.22
N MET A 457 -47.47 35.59 -1.61
CA MET A 457 -48.65 35.43 -0.77
C MET A 457 -49.90 35.88 -1.54
N ILE A 458 -50.95 35.08 -1.54
CA ILE A 458 -52.23 35.42 -2.18
C ILE A 458 -53.33 35.33 -1.12
N ILE A 459 -54.04 36.43 -0.92
CA ILE A 459 -55.22 36.50 -0.07
C ILE A 459 -56.44 36.73 -0.96
N ASP A 460 -57.13 35.64 -1.27
CA ASP A 460 -58.27 35.64 -2.17
C ASP A 460 -59.55 36.05 -1.45
N ARG A 461 -60.30 36.98 -2.06
CA ARG A 461 -61.57 37.53 -1.58
C ARG A 461 -61.46 38.20 -0.22
N ILE A 462 -60.49 39.11 -0.09
CA ILE A 462 -60.28 39.89 1.14
C ILE A 462 -61.56 40.60 1.58
N ASP A 463 -62.42 41.01 0.62
CA ASP A 463 -63.76 41.60 0.85
C ASP A 463 -64.69 40.80 1.78
N LEU A 464 -64.44 39.50 1.93
CA LEU A 464 -65.23 38.61 2.77
C LEU A 464 -64.72 38.52 4.21
N CYS A 465 -63.59 39.14 4.54
CA CYS A 465 -63.09 39.25 5.90
C CYS A 465 -63.88 40.29 6.70
N GLY A 466 -64.24 39.96 7.95
CA GLY A 466 -65.11 40.79 8.78
C GLY A 466 -64.50 42.15 9.15
N PHE A 467 -63.18 42.19 9.31
CA PHE A 467 -62.45 43.37 9.78
C PHE A 467 -62.36 44.53 8.77
N LEU A 468 -62.70 44.30 7.49
CA LEU A 468 -62.78 45.37 6.50
C LEU A 468 -63.90 46.38 6.80
N ARG A 469 -64.93 45.94 7.53
CA ARG A 469 -66.07 46.78 7.90
C ARG A 469 -65.83 47.59 9.16
N GLU A 470 -64.77 47.27 9.91
CA GLU A 470 -64.42 47.94 11.16
C GLU A 470 -63.32 48.97 10.87
N GLU A 471 -63.71 50.24 10.84
CA GLU A 471 -62.79 51.36 10.67
C GLU A 471 -61.65 51.27 11.72
N GLY A 472 -60.41 51.23 11.23
CA GLY A 472 -59.21 51.09 12.06
C GLY A 472 -58.52 49.72 11.97
N GLN A 473 -59.27 48.60 12.00
CA GLN A 473 -58.64 47.28 11.92
C GLN A 473 -58.04 47.00 10.54
N TRP A 474 -58.72 47.44 9.47
CA TRP A 474 -58.19 47.36 8.12
C TRP A 474 -56.90 48.17 7.94
N SER A 475 -56.89 49.41 8.42
CA SER A 475 -55.72 50.29 8.39
C SER A 475 -54.54 49.68 9.14
N GLN A 476 -54.79 49.11 10.34
CA GLN A 476 -53.74 48.46 11.12
C GLN A 476 -53.20 47.21 10.42
N PHE A 477 -54.06 46.39 9.82
CA PHE A 477 -53.66 45.21 9.08
C PHE A 477 -52.77 45.58 7.87
N LEU A 478 -53.21 46.56 7.08
CA LEU A 478 -52.43 47.07 5.94
C LEU A 478 -51.08 47.63 6.38
N GLY A 479 -51.05 48.48 7.41
CA GLY A 479 -49.80 49.06 7.91
C GLY A 479 -48.82 48.01 8.45
N ASN A 480 -49.32 46.92 9.02
CA ASN A 480 -48.46 45.79 9.41
C ASN A 480 -47.96 45.00 8.20
N MET A 481 -48.79 44.79 7.17
CA MET A 481 -48.39 44.12 5.94
C MET A 481 -47.33 44.92 5.18
N GLU A 482 -47.52 46.24 5.03
CA GLU A 482 -46.54 47.15 4.42
C GLU A 482 -45.22 47.11 5.16
N ARG A 483 -45.24 47.19 6.50
CA ARG A 483 -44.03 47.07 7.32
C ARG A 483 -43.32 45.74 7.09
N MET A 484 -44.06 44.63 7.08
CA MET A 484 -43.49 43.30 6.86
C MET A 484 -42.84 43.20 5.47
N VAL A 485 -43.50 43.71 4.43
CA VAL A 485 -42.97 43.70 3.07
C VAL A 485 -41.72 44.58 2.94
N LEU A 486 -41.69 45.75 3.57
CA LEU A 486 -40.51 46.62 3.63
C LEU A 486 -39.34 45.93 4.35
N ASN A 487 -39.60 45.28 5.50
CA ASN A 487 -38.59 44.54 6.27
C ASN A 487 -38.02 43.33 5.50
N LEU A 488 -38.74 42.82 4.51
CA LEU A 488 -38.34 41.69 3.69
C LEU A 488 -37.70 42.10 2.37
N GLU A 489 -37.47 43.40 2.13
CA GLU A 489 -36.66 43.94 1.02
C GLU A 489 -37.05 43.41 -0.38
N GLY A 490 -38.35 43.22 -0.64
CA GLY A 490 -38.87 42.72 -1.91
C GLY A 490 -38.94 41.19 -2.04
N ASP A 491 -38.51 40.45 -1.01
CA ASP A 491 -38.64 38.99 -0.97
C ASP A 491 -40.06 38.51 -0.63
N LEU A 492 -40.97 39.41 -0.27
CA LEU A 492 -42.39 39.10 -0.09
C LEU A 492 -43.23 39.94 -1.04
N ARG A 493 -44.03 39.26 -1.85
CA ARG A 493 -45.05 39.88 -2.69
C ARG A 493 -46.43 39.40 -2.26
N VAL A 494 -47.39 40.31 -2.19
CA VAL A 494 -48.73 40.01 -1.68
C VAL A 494 -49.78 40.44 -2.69
N LEU A 495 -50.57 39.47 -3.18
CA LEU A 495 -51.72 39.69 -4.03
C LEU A 495 -52.99 39.63 -3.19
N PHE A 496 -53.72 40.73 -3.12
CA PHE A 496 -55.07 40.81 -2.60
C PHE A 496 -56.06 40.72 -3.74
N THR A 497 -57.11 39.91 -3.59
CA THR A 497 -58.21 39.90 -4.54
C THR A 497 -59.50 40.33 -3.87
N SER A 498 -60.32 41.09 -4.58
CA SER A 498 -61.57 41.64 -4.05
C SER A 498 -62.65 41.71 -5.14
N ALA A 499 -63.91 41.49 -4.73
CA ALA A 499 -65.08 41.82 -5.57
C ALA A 499 -65.52 43.28 -5.42
N GLU A 500 -64.91 44.03 -4.50
CA GLU A 500 -65.17 45.44 -4.24
C GLU A 500 -64.03 46.31 -4.79
N GLU A 501 -64.31 47.60 -5.00
CA GLU A 501 -63.29 48.59 -5.33
C GLU A 501 -62.25 48.70 -4.19
N PRO A 502 -60.97 48.96 -4.50
CA PRO A 502 -59.98 49.22 -3.47
C PRO A 502 -60.43 50.40 -2.61
N SER A 503 -60.35 50.24 -1.28
CA SER A 503 -60.61 51.33 -0.33
C SER A 503 -59.68 52.53 -0.60
N ASP A 504 -60.09 53.74 -0.22
CA ASP A 504 -59.27 54.95 -0.36
C ASP A 504 -57.86 54.79 0.21
N LEU A 505 -57.70 54.02 1.30
CA LEU A 505 -56.40 53.70 1.90
C LEU A 505 -55.47 52.97 0.92
N VAL A 506 -56.00 51.98 0.19
CA VAL A 506 -55.24 51.21 -0.81
C VAL A 506 -54.90 52.08 -2.01
N GLN A 507 -55.82 52.96 -2.42
CA GLN A 507 -55.59 53.87 -3.56
C GLN A 507 -54.52 54.93 -3.25
N GLN A 508 -54.38 55.32 -1.99
CA GLN A 508 -53.40 56.31 -1.54
C GLN A 508 -52.03 55.71 -1.18
N ALA A 509 -51.93 54.38 -1.01
CA ALA A 509 -50.70 53.71 -0.62
C ALA A 509 -49.73 53.53 -1.80
N GLU A 510 -48.51 54.06 -1.68
CA GLU A 510 -47.51 54.05 -2.76
C GLU A 510 -47.02 52.64 -3.15
N MET A 511 -47.02 51.71 -2.18
CA MET A 511 -46.56 50.33 -2.37
C MET A 511 -47.54 49.45 -3.16
N PHE A 512 -48.76 49.94 -3.42
CA PHE A 512 -49.79 49.20 -4.13
C PHE A 512 -49.77 49.45 -5.63
N GLU A 513 -49.82 48.36 -6.37
CA GLU A 513 -50.33 48.34 -7.73
C GLU A 513 -51.80 47.93 -7.69
N THR A 514 -52.67 48.67 -8.38
CA THR A 514 -54.10 48.38 -8.42
C THR A 514 -54.51 48.04 -9.84
N ILE A 515 -55.11 46.87 -10.02
CA ILE A 515 -55.71 46.43 -11.27
C ILE A 515 -57.21 46.28 -11.04
N THR A 516 -58.00 47.07 -11.76
CA THR A 516 -59.46 46.99 -11.74
C THR A 516 -59.96 46.50 -13.07
N SER A 517 -60.59 45.33 -13.08
CA SER A 517 -61.23 44.77 -14.27
C SER A 517 -62.74 44.93 -14.18
N SER A 518 -63.29 45.75 -15.08
CA SER A 518 -64.74 45.87 -15.28
C SER A 518 -65.27 44.88 -16.32
N ALA A 519 -64.47 43.89 -16.73
CA ALA A 519 -64.80 42.98 -17.81
C ALA A 519 -66.07 42.18 -17.43
N ARG A 520 -67.21 42.57 -18.01
CA ARG A 520 -68.45 41.79 -17.95
C ARG A 520 -68.25 40.51 -18.76
N ILE A 521 -67.70 39.47 -18.13
CA ILE A 521 -67.65 38.15 -18.74
C ILE A 521 -69.10 37.65 -18.77
N LYS A 522 -69.77 37.71 -19.93
CA LYS A 522 -71.16 37.22 -20.01
C LYS A 522 -71.16 35.74 -19.62
N PRO A 523 -71.92 35.32 -18.59
CA PRO A 523 -72.00 33.91 -18.21
C PRO A 523 -72.45 33.10 -19.42
N SER A 524 -71.87 31.90 -19.55
CA SER A 524 -72.27 30.92 -20.56
C SER A 524 -73.79 30.74 -20.50
N ARG A 525 -74.49 30.91 -21.62
CA ARG A 525 -75.96 30.79 -21.72
C ARG A 525 -76.52 29.39 -21.34
N ARG A 526 -75.67 28.42 -20.96
CA ARG A 526 -76.09 27.04 -20.67
C ARG A 526 -76.64 26.80 -19.26
N ASP A 527 -76.39 27.67 -18.29
CA ASP A 527 -76.77 27.40 -16.88
C ASP A 527 -78.05 28.13 -16.42
N ALA A 528 -78.83 28.70 -17.34
CA ALA A 528 -80.09 29.39 -17.04
C ALA A 528 -81.34 28.50 -17.26
N ARG A 529 -81.27 27.20 -16.94
CA ARG A 529 -82.42 26.29 -16.96
C ARG A 529 -82.61 25.58 -15.64
#